data_AF-A0AAW9B9U4-F1
#
_entry.id   AF-A0AAW9B9U4-F1
#
_cell.length_a   1.000
_cell.length_b   1.000
_cell.length_c   1.000
_cell.angle_alpha   90.00
_cell.angle_beta   90.00
_cell.angle_gamma   90.00
#
_symmetry.space_group_name_H-M   'P 1'
#
loop_
_entity.id
_entity.type
_entity.pdbx_description
1 polymer ?
#
loop_
_entity_poly.entity_id
_entity_poly.type
_entity_poly.pdbx_seq_one_letter_code
_entity_poly.pdbx_strand_id
1 'polypeptide(L)'
;RLAALLAECPDEMSGHRVLRQFRNREMVYIAWKDFLHAWTLEESLRHLSQLAEAMIFETYQWQYKICCAEWGTPTNAEGEAQPMLIIGMGKLGGGELNFSSDIDLIFTYPENGETQGARRSIANAQFFTRLGQRIIKALDQQTFDGFCYRVDMRLRPFGESGPLVMS
;
A
#
# COMPACT_ATOMS: atom_id res chain seq x y z
N ARG A 1 -4.71 14.35 3.02
CA ARG A 1 -3.51 15.09 3.50
C ARG A 1 -2.23 14.43 2.99
N LEU A 2 -2.06 13.11 3.17
CA LEU A 2 -0.92 12.37 2.62
C LEU A 2 -0.89 12.41 1.07
N ALA A 3 -2.04 12.23 0.41
CA ALA A 3 -2.16 12.36 -1.05
C ALA A 3 -1.49 13.63 -1.61
N ALA A 4 -1.75 14.78 -1.00
CA ALA A 4 -1.22 16.07 -1.44
C ALA A 4 0.31 16.12 -1.30
N LEU A 5 0.85 15.63 -0.17
CA LEU A 5 2.29 15.56 0.04
C LEU A 5 2.97 14.64 -0.98
N LEU A 6 2.34 13.50 -1.31
CA LEU A 6 2.87 12.57 -2.32
C LEU A 6 2.79 13.13 -3.74
N ALA A 7 1.78 13.94 -4.05
CA ALA A 7 1.62 14.57 -5.36
C ALA A 7 2.68 15.63 -5.65
N GLU A 8 3.25 16.24 -4.61
CA GLU A 8 4.32 17.24 -4.70
C GLU A 8 5.73 16.62 -4.80
N CYS A 9 5.85 15.30 -4.63
CA CYS A 9 7.14 14.62 -4.68
C CYS A 9 7.69 14.57 -6.12
N PRO A 10 8.92 15.07 -6.37
CA PRO A 10 9.51 15.05 -7.70
C PRO A 10 9.96 13.64 -8.15
N ASP A 11 10.15 12.71 -7.21
CA ASP A 11 10.65 11.37 -7.48
C ASP A 11 10.19 10.34 -6.42
N GLU A 12 10.48 9.07 -6.64
CA GLU A 12 10.12 8.00 -5.69
C GLU A 12 10.84 8.10 -4.35
N MET A 13 12.08 8.59 -4.33
CA MET A 13 12.89 8.65 -3.11
C MET A 13 12.31 9.66 -2.12
N SER A 14 11.93 10.84 -2.63
CA SER A 14 11.21 11.87 -1.88
C SER A 14 9.84 11.36 -1.40
N GLY A 15 9.10 10.62 -2.24
CA GLY A 15 7.86 9.95 -1.83
C GLY A 15 8.05 8.96 -0.68
N HIS A 16 9.08 8.11 -0.75
CA HIS A 16 9.41 7.17 0.33
C HIS A 16 9.73 7.87 1.65
N ARG A 17 10.45 8.99 1.59
CA ARG A 17 10.72 9.83 2.77
C ARG A 17 9.43 10.42 3.34
N VAL A 18 8.58 10.99 2.50
CA VAL A 18 7.30 11.59 2.92
C VAL A 18 6.40 10.57 3.62
N LEU A 19 6.30 9.34 3.10
CA LEU A 19 5.53 8.26 3.75
C LEU A 19 6.00 8.02 5.18
N ARG A 20 7.33 7.88 5.39
CA ARG A 20 7.91 7.61 6.71
C ARG A 20 7.72 8.77 7.67
N GLN A 21 7.96 10.00 7.22
CA GLN A 21 7.76 11.20 8.03
C GLN A 21 6.29 11.38 8.43
N PHE A 22 5.37 11.16 7.51
CA PHE A 22 3.94 11.21 7.78
C PHE A 22 3.55 10.15 8.82
N ARG A 23 3.91 8.88 8.58
CA ARG A 23 3.65 7.78 9.52
C ARG A 23 4.20 8.09 10.90
N ASN A 24 5.46 8.53 11.01
CA ASN A 24 6.07 8.85 12.30
C ASN A 24 5.35 9.99 13.01
N ARG A 25 4.93 11.04 12.30
CA ARG A 25 4.16 12.14 12.89
C ARG A 25 2.82 11.66 13.44
N GLU A 26 2.06 10.91 12.65
CA GLU A 26 0.75 10.41 13.09
C GLU A 26 0.90 9.39 14.22
N MET A 27 1.91 8.52 14.17
CA MET A 27 2.21 7.57 15.26
C MET A 27 2.55 8.28 16.58
N VAL A 28 3.33 9.38 16.54
CA VAL A 28 3.61 10.19 17.73
C VAL A 28 2.33 10.82 18.27
N TYR A 29 1.46 11.31 17.40
CA TYR A 29 0.17 11.88 17.82
C TYR A 29 -0.73 10.83 18.49
N ILE A 30 -0.84 9.64 17.89
CA ILE A 30 -1.62 8.52 18.46
C ILE A 30 -1.02 8.09 19.80
N ALA A 31 0.30 7.88 19.87
CA ALA A 31 0.99 7.52 21.11
C ALA A 31 0.78 8.56 22.22
N TRP A 32 0.83 9.85 21.86
CA TRP A 32 0.61 10.92 22.81
C TRP A 32 -0.80 10.88 23.41
N LYS A 33 -1.83 10.66 22.58
CA LYS A 33 -3.21 10.51 23.04
C LYS A 33 -3.41 9.28 23.92
N ASP A 34 -2.78 8.17 23.57
CA ASP A 34 -2.82 6.91 24.32
C ASP A 34 -2.13 7.06 25.69
N PHE A 35 -0.94 7.64 25.75
CA PHE A 35 -0.18 7.85 27.00
C PHE A 35 -0.86 8.80 27.98
N LEU A 36 -1.58 9.81 27.48
CA LEU A 36 -2.35 10.72 28.31
C LEU A 36 -3.69 10.12 28.76
N HIS A 37 -3.99 8.88 28.38
CA HIS A 37 -5.30 8.25 28.57
C HIS A 37 -6.46 9.12 28.05
N ALA A 38 -6.19 9.93 27.02
CA ALA A 38 -7.17 10.79 26.38
C ALA A 38 -8.08 10.00 25.42
N TRP A 39 -7.64 8.81 25.02
CA TRP A 39 -8.40 7.82 24.25
C TRP A 39 -8.50 6.52 25.03
N THR A 40 -9.61 5.81 24.83
CA THR A 40 -9.76 4.41 25.21
C THR A 40 -8.86 3.52 24.35
N LEU A 41 -8.58 2.31 24.83
CA LEU A 41 -7.80 1.33 24.05
C LEU A 41 -8.41 1.08 22.66
N GLU A 42 -9.74 0.95 22.59
CA GLU A 42 -10.45 0.71 21.32
C GLU A 42 -10.26 1.86 20.33
N GLU A 43 -10.30 3.12 20.81
CA GLU A 43 -10.03 4.29 19.98
C GLU A 43 -8.58 4.32 19.48
N SER A 44 -7.62 4.01 20.34
CA SER A 44 -6.20 3.92 19.96
C SER A 44 -5.98 2.85 18.87
N LEU A 45 -6.53 1.65 19.05
CA LEU A 45 -6.43 0.56 18.06
C LEU A 45 -7.09 0.95 16.73
N ARG A 46 -8.27 1.57 16.78
CA ARG A 46 -8.98 2.04 15.58
C ARG A 46 -8.16 3.09 14.83
N HIS A 47 -7.55 4.05 15.53
CA HIS A 47 -6.72 5.08 14.90
C HIS A 47 -5.44 4.51 14.27
N LEU A 48 -4.83 3.49 14.89
CA LEU A 48 -3.71 2.75 14.32
C LEU A 48 -4.10 2.03 13.02
N SER A 49 -5.26 1.37 13.01
CA SER A 49 -5.79 0.73 11.79
C SER A 49 -6.11 1.72 10.69
N GLN A 50 -6.78 2.83 11.01
CA GLN A 50 -7.08 3.90 10.05
C GLN A 50 -5.81 4.51 9.45
N LEU A 51 -4.74 4.67 10.25
CA LEU A 51 -3.46 5.15 9.74
C LEU A 51 -2.87 4.14 8.74
N ALA A 52 -2.87 2.85 9.07
CA ALA A 52 -2.36 1.82 8.16
C ALA A 52 -3.16 1.76 6.85
N GLU A 53 -4.49 1.79 6.93
CA GLU A 53 -5.38 1.81 5.75
C GLU A 53 -5.10 3.03 4.87
N ALA A 54 -5.01 4.22 5.46
CA ALA A 54 -4.69 5.45 4.72
C ALA A 54 -3.31 5.37 4.07
N MET A 55 -2.31 4.85 4.79
CA MET A 55 -0.95 4.67 4.25
C MET A 55 -0.93 3.70 3.07
N ILE A 56 -1.64 2.57 3.15
CA ILE A 56 -1.75 1.58 2.06
C ILE A 56 -2.46 2.20 0.86
N PHE A 57 -3.63 2.80 1.08
CA PHE A 57 -4.45 3.35 0.01
C PHE A 57 -3.74 4.47 -0.75
N GLU A 58 -3.16 5.42 -0.03
CA GLU A 58 -2.47 6.57 -0.65
C GLU A 58 -1.19 6.14 -1.37
N THR A 59 -0.46 5.15 -0.82
CA THR A 59 0.71 4.56 -1.49
C THR A 59 0.30 3.84 -2.77
N TYR A 60 -0.80 3.08 -2.75
CA TYR A 60 -1.35 2.43 -3.94
C TYR A 60 -1.70 3.45 -5.03
N GLN A 61 -2.48 4.48 -4.70
CA GLN A 61 -2.89 5.51 -5.67
C GLN A 61 -1.67 6.20 -6.29
N TRP A 62 -0.70 6.56 -5.46
CA TRP A 62 0.54 7.19 -5.90
C TRP A 62 1.35 6.28 -6.84
N GLN A 63 1.60 5.03 -6.44
CA GLN A 63 2.39 4.08 -7.23
C GLN A 63 1.66 3.63 -8.50
N TYR A 64 0.33 3.45 -8.46
CA TYR A 64 -0.48 3.11 -9.63
C TYR A 64 -0.35 4.19 -10.71
N LYS A 65 -0.43 5.47 -10.32
CA LYS A 65 -0.25 6.59 -11.25
C LYS A 65 1.12 6.57 -11.93
N ILE A 66 2.19 6.31 -11.17
CA ILE A 66 3.55 6.23 -11.73
C ILE A 66 3.67 5.04 -12.68
N CYS A 67 3.22 3.85 -12.27
CA CYS A 67 3.24 2.65 -13.09
C CYS A 67 2.43 2.82 -14.38
N CYS A 68 1.26 3.48 -14.33
CA CYS A 68 0.46 3.75 -15.52
C CYS A 68 1.17 4.69 -16.50
N ALA A 69 1.92 5.68 -16.00
CA ALA A 69 2.72 6.55 -16.84
C ALA A 69 3.91 5.81 -17.50
N GLU A 70 4.51 4.84 -16.81
CA GLU A 70 5.66 4.07 -17.30
C GLU A 70 5.26 2.94 -18.25
N TRP A 71 4.20 2.19 -17.92
CA TRP A 71 3.85 0.93 -18.58
C TRP A 71 2.46 0.92 -19.22
N GLY A 72 1.69 2.00 -19.09
CA GLY A 72 0.32 2.08 -19.58
C GLY A 72 -0.68 1.60 -18.52
N THR A 73 -1.96 1.83 -18.79
CA THR A 73 -3.06 1.49 -17.87
C THR A 73 -3.51 0.05 -18.12
N PRO A 74 -3.51 -0.85 -17.12
CA PRO A 74 -4.01 -2.22 -17.29
C PRO A 74 -5.50 -2.20 -17.62
N THR A 75 -5.91 -2.98 -18.62
CA THR A 75 -7.30 -3.06 -19.10
C THR A 75 -7.77 -4.50 -19.29
N ASN A 76 -9.08 -4.75 -19.26
CA ASN A 76 -9.68 -6.01 -19.71
C ASN A 76 -9.86 -6.04 -21.24
N ALA A 77 -10.52 -7.07 -21.76
CA ALA A 77 -10.73 -7.25 -23.21
C ALA A 77 -11.58 -6.13 -23.83
N GLU A 78 -12.45 -5.52 -23.05
CA GLU A 78 -13.34 -4.42 -23.42
C GLU A 78 -12.64 -3.05 -23.34
N GLY A 79 -11.39 -3.01 -22.87
CA GLY A 79 -10.61 -1.78 -22.70
C GLY A 79 -10.93 -1.03 -21.40
N GLU A 80 -11.64 -1.65 -20.46
CA GLU A 80 -11.98 -1.07 -19.17
C GLU A 80 -10.80 -1.19 -18.20
N ALA A 81 -10.45 -0.10 -17.53
CA ALA A 81 -9.31 -0.04 -16.63
C ALA A 81 -9.48 -0.98 -15.43
N GLN A 82 -8.44 -1.77 -15.16
CA GLN A 82 -8.42 -2.74 -14.08
C GLN A 82 -7.71 -2.15 -12.83
N PRO A 83 -8.36 -2.15 -11.65
CA PRO A 83 -7.70 -1.75 -10.41
C PRO A 83 -6.94 -2.93 -9.78
N MET A 84 -5.96 -2.62 -8.93
CA MET A 84 -5.49 -3.59 -7.94
C MET A 84 -6.41 -3.53 -6.72
N LEU A 85 -6.82 -4.69 -6.24
CA LEU A 85 -7.52 -4.86 -4.98
C LEU A 85 -6.51 -5.29 -3.91
N ILE A 86 -6.55 -4.61 -2.76
CA ILE A 86 -5.68 -4.90 -1.62
C ILE A 86 -6.58 -5.31 -0.46
N ILE A 87 -6.41 -6.55 0.00
CA ILE A 87 -7.20 -7.12 1.09
C ILE A 87 -6.34 -7.13 2.34
N GLY A 88 -6.77 -6.40 3.38
CA GLY A 88 -6.17 -6.43 4.70
C GLY A 88 -6.66 -7.63 5.49
N MET A 89 -5.72 -8.42 6.01
CA MET A 89 -6.00 -9.63 6.79
C MET A 89 -5.64 -9.42 8.27
N GLY A 90 -5.94 -10.42 9.10
CA GLY A 90 -5.55 -10.42 10.52
C GLY A 90 -6.08 -9.19 11.27
N LYS A 91 -5.21 -8.57 12.07
CA LYS A 91 -5.56 -7.39 12.88
C LYS A 91 -5.90 -6.16 12.05
N LEU A 92 -5.30 -6.02 10.86
CA LEU A 92 -5.67 -4.96 9.93
C LEU A 92 -7.10 -5.16 9.46
N GLY A 93 -7.45 -6.36 8.99
CA GLY A 93 -8.81 -6.70 8.56
C GLY A 93 -9.86 -6.61 9.69
N GLY A 94 -9.43 -6.83 10.94
CA GLY A 94 -10.27 -6.68 12.14
C GLY A 94 -10.36 -5.26 12.69
N GLY A 95 -9.62 -4.29 12.15
CA GLY A 95 -9.63 -2.90 12.66
C GLY A 95 -8.96 -2.74 14.03
N GLU A 96 -8.04 -3.63 14.40
CA GLU A 96 -7.43 -3.71 15.74
C GLU A 96 -5.89 -3.76 15.73
N LEU A 97 -5.25 -2.99 14.84
CA LEU A 97 -3.80 -2.91 14.79
C LEU A 97 -3.22 -2.31 16.07
N ASN A 98 -2.07 -2.84 16.49
CA ASN A 98 -1.26 -2.28 17.56
C ASN A 98 -0.01 -1.58 17.00
N PHE A 99 0.72 -0.85 17.85
CA PHE A 99 1.87 -0.01 17.46
C PHE A 99 3.00 -0.74 16.71
N SER A 100 3.13 -2.06 16.91
CA SER A 100 4.19 -2.89 16.35
C SER A 100 3.65 -4.01 15.46
N SER A 101 2.40 -3.91 15.00
CA SER A 101 1.81 -4.92 14.14
C SER A 101 2.39 -4.85 12.73
N ASP A 102 2.64 -6.02 12.17
CA ASP A 102 2.83 -6.19 10.74
C ASP A 102 1.46 -5.97 10.03
N ILE A 103 1.49 -5.63 8.75
CA ILE A 103 0.28 -5.56 7.92
C ILE A 103 0.21 -6.77 6.99
N ASP A 104 -0.75 -7.65 7.26
CA ASP A 104 -1.02 -8.82 6.44
C ASP A 104 -1.85 -8.42 5.22
N LEU A 105 -1.31 -8.58 4.02
CA LEU A 105 -1.96 -8.15 2.78
C LEU A 105 -2.07 -9.28 1.75
N ILE A 106 -3.14 -9.24 0.96
CA ILE A 106 -3.30 -10.03 -0.27
C ILE A 106 -3.60 -9.07 -1.41
N PHE A 107 -2.90 -9.24 -2.53
CA PHE A 107 -3.13 -8.46 -3.74
C PHE A 107 -3.85 -9.31 -4.79
N THR A 108 -4.88 -8.74 -5.41
CA THR A 108 -5.61 -9.36 -6.52
C THR A 108 -6.04 -8.30 -7.54
N TYR A 109 -6.51 -8.72 -8.71
CA TYR A 109 -7.12 -7.86 -9.73
C TYR A 109 -8.26 -8.60 -10.42
N PRO A 110 -9.26 -7.92 -11.00
CA PRO A 110 -10.47 -8.61 -11.46
C PRO A 110 -10.25 -9.49 -12.70
N GLU A 111 -9.52 -8.98 -13.70
CA GLU A 111 -9.43 -9.65 -14.99
C GLU A 111 -8.03 -9.60 -15.63
N ASN A 112 -7.70 -10.67 -16.33
CA ASN A 112 -6.54 -10.70 -17.22
C ASN A 112 -6.73 -9.79 -18.43
N GLY A 113 -5.63 -9.37 -19.01
CA GLY A 113 -5.61 -8.46 -20.13
C GLY A 113 -4.23 -7.84 -20.28
N GLU A 114 -4.18 -6.67 -20.91
CA GLU A 114 -2.94 -5.97 -21.17
C GLU A 114 -3.06 -4.46 -20.93
N THR A 115 -1.91 -3.82 -20.74
CA THR A 115 -1.81 -2.37 -20.56
C THR A 115 -1.98 -1.61 -21.87
N GLN A 116 -2.74 -0.52 -21.85
CA GLN A 116 -2.91 0.39 -22.97
C GLN A 116 -2.30 1.78 -22.70
N GLY A 117 -1.91 2.49 -23.76
CA GLY A 117 -1.43 3.88 -23.67
C GLY A 117 0.08 4.05 -23.51
N ALA A 118 0.86 2.97 -23.44
CA ALA A 118 2.33 3.01 -23.47
C ALA A 118 2.90 2.47 -24.79
N ARG A 119 4.18 2.77 -25.06
CA ARG A 119 4.89 2.33 -26.27
C ARG A 119 4.95 0.80 -26.41
N ARG A 120 4.99 0.09 -25.28
CA ARG A 120 5.02 -1.38 -25.23
C ARG A 120 3.96 -1.86 -24.25
N SER A 121 3.04 -2.67 -24.76
CA SER A 121 2.04 -3.38 -23.94
C SER A 121 2.71 -4.46 -23.08
N ILE A 122 2.23 -4.62 -21.85
CA ILE A 122 2.57 -5.72 -20.94
C ILE A 122 1.29 -6.36 -20.40
N ALA A 123 1.36 -7.64 -20.05
CA ALA A 123 0.25 -8.35 -19.43
C ALA A 123 -0.11 -7.77 -18.05
N ASN A 124 -1.40 -7.75 -17.70
CA ASN A 124 -1.89 -7.26 -16.40
C ASN A 124 -1.19 -7.97 -15.23
N ALA A 125 -0.99 -9.30 -15.31
CA ALA A 125 -0.24 -10.06 -14.30
C ALA A 125 1.16 -9.49 -14.04
N GLN A 126 1.87 -9.08 -15.11
CA GLN A 126 3.19 -8.46 -15.01
C GLN A 126 3.10 -7.03 -14.44
N PHE A 127 2.13 -6.24 -14.89
CA PHE A 127 1.88 -4.89 -14.38
C PHE A 127 1.62 -4.91 -12.86
N PHE A 128 0.65 -5.71 -12.42
CA PHE A 128 0.25 -5.77 -11.02
C PHE A 128 1.31 -6.41 -10.13
N THR A 129 2.07 -7.40 -10.62
CA THR A 129 3.21 -7.93 -9.86
C THR A 129 4.25 -6.84 -9.58
N ARG A 130 4.61 -6.03 -10.58
CA ARG A 130 5.56 -4.93 -10.40
C ARG A 130 5.00 -3.82 -9.51
N LEU A 131 3.72 -3.47 -9.67
CA LEU A 131 3.06 -2.51 -8.79
C LEU A 131 3.06 -2.99 -7.32
N GLY A 132 2.72 -4.25 -7.07
CA GLY A 132 2.73 -4.84 -5.74
C GLY A 132 4.11 -4.79 -5.10
N GLN A 133 5.17 -5.12 -5.86
CA GLN A 133 6.55 -4.98 -5.40
C GLN A 133 6.93 -3.54 -5.04
N ARG A 134 6.48 -2.55 -5.83
CA ARG A 134 6.72 -1.13 -5.56
C ARG A 134 6.00 -0.66 -4.29
N ILE A 135 4.75 -1.09 -4.07
CA ILE A 135 3.99 -0.79 -2.85
C ILE A 135 4.68 -1.39 -1.62
N ILE A 136 5.06 -2.67 -1.68
CA ILE A 136 5.79 -3.34 -0.57
C ILE A 136 7.09 -2.59 -0.27
N LYS A 137 7.87 -2.25 -1.31
CA LYS A 137 9.12 -1.48 -1.13
C LYS A 137 8.86 -0.13 -0.48
N ALA A 138 7.84 0.61 -0.92
CA ALA A 138 7.53 1.92 -0.37
C ALA A 138 7.20 1.86 1.13
N LEU A 139 6.45 0.84 1.55
CA LEU A 139 5.99 0.67 2.93
C LEU A 139 7.03 0.01 3.86
N ASP A 140 7.74 -1.03 3.39
CA ASP A 140 8.55 -1.92 4.24
C ASP A 140 10.05 -1.60 4.21
N GLN A 141 10.57 -1.09 3.09
CA GLN A 141 12.01 -0.93 2.93
C GLN A 141 12.64 -0.11 4.07
N GLN A 142 13.67 -0.65 4.73
CA GLN A 142 14.43 0.13 5.70
C GLN A 142 15.21 1.24 4.99
N THR A 143 15.03 2.49 5.44
CA THR A 143 15.80 3.66 4.99
C THR A 143 16.38 4.41 6.18
N PHE A 144 17.07 5.53 5.93
CA PHE A 144 17.52 6.44 6.99
C PHE A 144 16.36 6.94 7.86
N ASP A 145 15.20 7.20 7.24
CA ASP A 145 13.99 7.66 7.92
C ASP A 145 13.18 6.49 8.56
N GLY A 146 13.74 5.26 8.57
CA GLY A 146 13.07 4.06 9.05
C GLY A 146 12.27 3.32 7.97
N PHE A 147 11.17 2.68 8.37
CA PHE A 147 10.17 2.02 7.55
C PHE A 147 8.76 2.44 7.99
N CYS A 148 7.73 2.21 7.16
CA CYS A 148 6.34 2.54 7.53
C CYS A 148 5.68 1.39 8.29
N TYR A 149 5.61 0.22 7.63
CA TYR A 149 5.04 -1.02 8.15
C TYR A 149 5.78 -2.20 7.54
N ARG A 150 6.00 -3.25 8.33
CA ARG A 150 6.43 -4.54 7.80
C ARG A 150 5.25 -5.16 7.08
N VAL A 151 5.45 -5.61 5.85
CA VAL A 151 4.37 -6.16 5.03
C VAL A 151 4.48 -7.67 5.00
N ASP A 152 3.45 -8.35 5.46
CA ASP A 152 3.37 -9.81 5.40
C ASP A 152 2.42 -10.24 4.27
N MET A 153 2.97 -11.01 3.33
CA MET A 153 2.23 -11.53 2.17
C MET A 153 1.97 -13.04 2.26
N ARG A 154 2.23 -13.69 3.41
CA ARG A 154 2.21 -15.16 3.55
C ARG A 154 0.80 -15.75 3.50
N LEU A 155 -0.23 -14.96 3.78
CA LEU A 155 -1.63 -15.40 3.73
C LEU A 155 -2.21 -15.46 2.31
N ARG A 156 -1.46 -15.01 1.29
CA ARG A 156 -1.91 -15.12 -0.10
C ARG A 156 -2.04 -16.60 -0.51
N PRO A 157 -2.92 -16.93 -1.48
CA PRO A 157 -3.07 -18.32 -1.92
C PRO A 157 -1.73 -18.91 -2.41
N PHE A 158 -1.51 -20.19 -2.09
CA PHE A 158 -0.24 -20.90 -2.30
C PHE A 158 0.97 -20.35 -1.51
N GLY A 159 0.74 -19.44 -0.56
CA GLY A 159 1.74 -18.92 0.36
C GLY A 159 2.94 -18.29 -0.33
N GLU A 160 4.14 -18.47 0.21
CA GLU A 160 5.38 -17.91 -0.33
C GLU A 160 5.72 -18.41 -1.74
N SER A 161 5.29 -19.62 -2.09
CA SER A 161 5.51 -20.24 -3.40
C SER A 161 4.54 -19.75 -4.47
N GLY A 162 3.47 -19.04 -4.07
CA GLY A 162 2.46 -18.49 -4.96
C GLY A 162 2.89 -17.17 -5.61
N PRO A 163 2.28 -16.81 -6.76
CA PRO A 163 2.46 -15.50 -7.36
C PRO A 163 2.07 -14.40 -6.36
N LEU A 164 2.72 -13.23 -6.49
CA LEU A 164 2.47 -12.10 -5.58
C LEU A 164 1.05 -11.54 -5.72
N VAL A 165 0.52 -11.57 -6.94
CA VAL A 165 -0.80 -11.06 -7.31
C VAL A 165 -1.46 -12.08 -8.23
N MET A 166 -2.77 -12.27 -8.06
CA MET A 166 -3.57 -13.15 -8.91
C MET A 166 -4.81 -12.45 -9.46
N SER A 167 -5.38 -13.02 -10.52
CA SER A 167 -6.72 -12.71 -11.01
C SER A 167 -7.76 -13.59 -10.33
#